data_AF-A0A6C0LL29-F1
#
_entry.id   AF-A0A6C0LL29-F1
#
_cell.length_a   1.000
_cell.length_b   1.000
_cell.length_c   1.000
_cell.angle_alpha   90.00
_cell.angle_beta   90.00
_cell.angle_gamma   90.00
#
_symmetry.space_group_name_H-M   'P 1'
#
loop_
_entity.id
_entity.type
_entity.pdbx_description
1 polymer ?
#
loop_
_entity_poly.entity_id
_entity_poly.type
_entity_poly.pdbx_seq_one_letter_code
_entity_poly.pdbx_strand_id
1 'polypeptide(L)'
;MKLVESIRKLCSPAYVYLVISVIAVIAIMFQNAGNSNKYCVGQFSCDVPSTAGIFIAKGVYIAFWTFVLNALCKAGYKQLSWFMVLLPFILFFIIIGMILLMAANQEIAKLI
;
A
#
# COMPACT_ATOMS: atom_id res chain seq x y z
N MET A 1 3.63 -23.30 13.17
CA MET A 1 5.09 -23.15 13.04
C MET A 1 5.60 -23.17 11.60
N LYS A 2 5.04 -23.97 10.67
CA LYS A 2 5.44 -23.97 9.23
C LYS A 2 5.27 -22.63 8.48
N LEU A 3 4.29 -21.82 8.86
CA LEU A 3 4.01 -20.53 8.22
C LEU A 3 5.12 -19.51 8.47
N VAL A 4 5.57 -19.39 9.72
CA VAL A 4 6.64 -18.44 10.10
C VAL A 4 7.95 -18.79 9.41
N GLU A 5 8.28 -20.09 9.31
CA GLU A 5 9.45 -20.55 8.56
C GLU A 5 9.35 -20.23 7.07
N SER A 6 8.17 -20.36 6.49
CA SER A 6 7.93 -20.01 5.09
C SER A 6 8.10 -18.50 4.87
N ILE A 7 7.64 -17.67 5.82
CA ILE A 7 7.81 -16.21 5.77
C ILE A 7 9.29 -15.80 5.82
N ARG A 8 10.11 -16.47 6.64
CA ARG A 8 11.54 -16.20 6.75
C ARG A 8 12.35 -16.58 5.50
N LYS A 9 11.78 -17.38 4.61
CA LYS A 9 12.39 -17.81 3.33
C LYS A 9 12.00 -16.92 2.15
N LEU A 10 11.26 -15.83 2.38
CA LEU A 10 10.97 -14.88 1.30
C LEU A 10 12.22 -14.10 0.90
N CYS A 11 12.28 -13.79 -0.38
CA CYS A 11 13.19 -12.77 -0.89
C CYS A 11 13.00 -11.42 -0.17
N SER A 12 14.10 -10.67 -0.01
CA SER A 12 14.09 -9.34 0.63
C SER A 12 12.97 -8.41 0.14
N PRO A 13 12.75 -8.17 -1.17
CA PRO A 13 11.67 -7.27 -1.63
C PRO A 13 10.28 -7.75 -1.21
N ALA A 14 10.02 -9.05 -1.28
CA ALA A 14 8.72 -9.63 -0.92
C ALA A 14 8.48 -9.62 0.60
N TYR A 15 9.54 -9.86 1.39
CA TYR A 15 9.51 -9.74 2.85
C TYR A 15 9.24 -8.29 3.29
N VAL A 16 9.96 -7.33 2.72
CA VAL A 16 9.76 -5.90 3.01
C VAL A 16 8.33 -5.49 2.67
N TYR A 17 7.82 -5.84 1.48
CA TYR A 17 6.44 -5.56 1.08
C TYR A 17 5.41 -6.13 2.06
N LEU A 18 5.58 -7.38 2.50
CA LEU A 18 4.67 -8.02 3.45
C LEU A 18 4.66 -7.29 4.81
N VAL A 19 5.84 -7.00 5.36
CA VAL A 19 5.97 -6.35 6.67
C VAL A 19 5.35 -4.95 6.67
N ILE A 20 5.68 -4.11 5.69
CA ILE A 20 5.11 -2.75 5.61
C ILE A 20 3.60 -2.79 5.43
N SER A 21 3.09 -3.73 4.62
CA SER A 21 1.66 -3.85 4.35
C SER A 21 0.88 -4.32 5.58
N VAL A 22 1.43 -5.26 6.34
CA VAL A 22 0.84 -5.75 7.59
C VAL A 22 0.78 -4.62 8.63
N ILE A 23 1.88 -3.88 8.82
CA ILE A 23 1.91 -2.73 9.75
C ILE A 23 0.85 -1.69 9.35
N ALA A 24 0.78 -1.35 8.06
CA ALA A 24 -0.19 -0.38 7.56
C ALA A 24 -1.64 -0.85 7.76
N VAL A 25 -1.94 -2.11 7.45
CA VAL A 25 -3.29 -2.67 7.64
C VAL A 25 -3.68 -2.68 9.12
N ILE A 26 -2.77 -3.07 10.02
CA ILE A 26 -3.01 -3.03 11.48
C ILE A 26 -3.33 -1.60 11.94
N ALA A 27 -2.54 -0.61 11.51
CA ALA A 27 -2.78 0.79 11.84
C ALA A 27 -4.16 1.27 11.34
N ILE A 28 -4.60 0.81 10.17
CA ILE A 28 -5.90 1.18 9.63
C ILE A 28 -7.04 0.40 10.29
N MET A 29 -6.83 -0.84 10.72
CA MET A 29 -7.81 -1.59 11.51
C MET A 29 -8.18 -0.84 12.79
N PHE A 30 -7.19 -0.28 13.51
CA PHE A 30 -7.47 0.55 14.69
C PHE A 30 -8.33 1.77 14.37
N GLN A 31 -8.08 2.44 13.24
CA GLN A 31 -8.87 3.60 12.80
C GLN A 31 -10.30 3.24 12.38
N ASN A 32 -10.57 1.97 12.09
CA ASN A 32 -11.87 1.47 11.63
C ASN A 32 -12.57 0.58 12.67
N ALA A 33 -12.06 0.53 13.90
CA ALA A 33 -12.65 -0.29 14.95
C ALA A 33 -14.08 0.19 15.27
N GLY A 34 -15.03 -0.75 15.25
CA GLY A 34 -16.46 -0.46 15.48
C GLY A 34 -17.23 0.06 14.27
N ASN A 35 -16.57 0.29 13.13
CA ASN A 35 -17.24 0.77 11.94
C ASN A 35 -17.49 -0.36 10.93
N SER A 36 -18.74 -0.53 10.46
CA SER A 36 -19.14 -1.62 9.55
C SER A 36 -19.34 -1.19 8.09
N ASN A 37 -19.74 0.06 7.82
CA ASN A 37 -20.17 0.52 6.48
C ASN A 37 -19.45 1.79 5.99
N LYS A 38 -18.38 2.19 6.66
CA LYS A 38 -17.58 3.38 6.39
C LYS A 38 -16.10 3.11 6.63
N TYR A 39 -15.28 3.32 5.63
CA TYR A 39 -13.86 2.99 5.67
C TYR A 39 -13.02 4.26 5.76
N CYS A 40 -12.20 4.37 6.80
CA CYS A 40 -11.40 5.53 7.14
C CYS A 40 -9.90 5.27 6.92
N VAL A 41 -9.18 6.26 6.39
CA VAL A 41 -7.72 6.29 6.28
C VAL A 41 -7.24 7.70 6.63
N GLY A 42 -6.79 7.88 7.88
CA GLY A 42 -6.51 9.20 8.42
C GLY A 42 -7.78 10.05 8.43
N GLN A 43 -7.74 11.20 7.75
CA GLN A 43 -8.87 12.12 7.62
C GLN A 43 -9.80 11.79 6.44
N PHE A 44 -9.42 10.82 5.60
CA PHE A 44 -10.21 10.42 4.45
C PHE A 44 -11.21 9.31 4.81
N SER A 45 -12.45 9.40 4.35
CA SER A 45 -13.47 8.38 4.61
C SER A 45 -14.34 8.09 3.37
N CYS A 46 -14.76 6.84 3.22
CA CYS A 46 -15.65 6.40 2.13
C CYS A 46 -16.71 5.45 2.64
N ASP A 47 -17.95 5.58 2.17
CA ASP A 47 -19.00 4.60 2.45
C ASP A 47 -18.72 3.31 1.67
N VAL A 48 -18.80 2.17 2.37
CA VAL A 48 -18.50 0.85 1.81
C VAL A 48 -19.58 -0.15 2.25
N PRO A 49 -19.89 -1.17 1.44
CA PRO A 49 -20.89 -2.18 1.82
C PRO A 49 -20.49 -3.00 3.06
N SER A 50 -19.19 -3.17 3.28
CA SER A 50 -18.64 -3.86 4.45
C SER A 50 -17.17 -3.53 4.65
N THR A 51 -16.81 -2.96 5.80
CA THR A 51 -15.41 -2.70 6.20
C THR A 51 -14.63 -4.01 6.36
N ALA A 52 -15.25 -5.04 6.92
CA ALA A 52 -14.65 -6.37 7.02
C ALA A 52 -14.32 -6.96 5.64
N GLY A 53 -15.24 -6.80 4.67
CA GLY A 53 -15.00 -7.19 3.28
C GLY A 53 -13.79 -6.49 2.67
N ILE A 54 -13.62 -5.19 2.93
CA ILE A 54 -12.45 -4.43 2.49
C ILE A 54 -11.15 -4.98 3.10
N PHE A 55 -11.14 -5.30 4.39
CA PHE A 55 -9.94 -5.86 5.03
C PHE A 55 -9.59 -7.26 4.51
N ILE A 56 -10.58 -8.11 4.23
CA ILE A 56 -10.37 -9.42 3.61
C ILE A 56 -9.77 -9.26 2.20
N ALA A 57 -10.35 -8.39 1.39
CA ALA A 57 -9.84 -8.10 0.04
C ALA A 57 -8.38 -7.59 0.09
N LYS A 58 -8.05 -6.74 1.06
CA LYS A 58 -6.66 -6.30 1.30
C LYS A 58 -5.74 -7.45 1.69
N GLY A 59 -6.20 -8.35 2.55
CA GLY A 59 -5.43 -9.55 2.92
C GLY A 59 -5.10 -10.42 1.71
N VAL A 60 -6.09 -10.68 0.85
CA VAL A 60 -5.91 -11.43 -0.40
C VAL A 60 -4.94 -10.72 -1.35
N TYR A 61 -5.10 -9.41 -1.51
CA TYR A 61 -4.23 -8.58 -2.34
C TYR A 61 -2.77 -8.63 -1.87
N ILE A 62 -2.53 -8.47 -0.56
CA ILE A 62 -1.18 -8.53 0.01
C ILE A 62 -0.58 -9.92 -0.20
N ALA A 63 -1.32 -11.00 0.08
CA ALA A 63 -0.84 -12.36 -0.11
C ALA A 63 -0.46 -12.64 -1.57
N PHE A 64 -1.30 -12.20 -2.51
CA PHE A 64 -1.06 -12.32 -3.95
C PHE A 64 0.22 -11.59 -4.37
N TRP A 65 0.38 -10.31 -4.00
CA TRP A 65 1.58 -9.55 -4.39
C TRP A 65 2.84 -10.01 -3.71
N THR A 66 2.77 -10.43 -2.44
CA THR A 66 3.88 -11.08 -1.76
C THR A 66 4.34 -12.33 -2.52
N PHE A 67 3.40 -13.14 -3.02
CA PHE A 67 3.72 -14.31 -3.85
C PHE A 67 4.37 -13.90 -5.18
N VAL A 68 3.79 -12.93 -5.90
CA VAL A 68 4.32 -12.44 -7.19
C VAL A 68 5.75 -11.90 -7.04
N LEU A 69 6.00 -11.05 -6.05
CA LEU A 69 7.32 -10.48 -5.77
C LEU A 69 8.35 -11.57 -5.42
N ASN A 70 7.94 -12.58 -4.65
CA ASN A 70 8.81 -13.68 -4.30
C ASN A 70 9.12 -14.57 -5.52
N ALA A 71 8.13 -14.82 -6.39
CA ALA A 71 8.29 -15.56 -7.63
C ALA A 71 9.24 -14.85 -8.61
N LEU A 72 9.03 -13.55 -8.83
CA LEU A 72 9.90 -12.71 -9.68
C LEU A 72 11.34 -12.71 -9.17
N CYS A 73 11.53 -12.53 -7.86
CA CYS A 73 12.86 -12.57 -7.28
C CYS A 73 13.54 -13.93 -7.47
N LYS A 74 12.83 -15.04 -7.25
CA LYS A 74 13.36 -16.40 -7.47
C LYS A 74 13.67 -16.71 -8.93
N ALA A 75 12.96 -16.08 -9.86
CA ALA A 75 13.23 -16.15 -11.30
C ALA A 75 14.40 -15.27 -11.75
N GLY A 76 15.10 -14.58 -10.83
CA GLY A 76 16.27 -13.74 -11.12
C GLY A 76 15.95 -12.26 -11.33
N TYR A 77 14.67 -11.86 -11.35
CA TYR A 77 14.24 -10.47 -11.53
C TYR A 77 14.24 -9.68 -10.22
N LYS A 78 15.36 -9.71 -9.50
CA LYS A 78 15.51 -9.03 -8.19
C LYS A 78 15.30 -7.52 -8.30
N GLN A 79 15.84 -6.89 -9.35
CA GLN A 79 15.73 -5.44 -9.54
C GLN A 79 14.30 -5.01 -9.86
N LEU A 80 13.59 -5.77 -10.72
CA LEU A 80 12.19 -5.51 -11.03
C LEU A 80 11.30 -5.66 -9.78
N SER A 81 11.60 -6.64 -8.93
CA SER A 81 10.89 -6.83 -7.66
C SER A 81 11.04 -5.62 -6.73
N TRP A 82 12.24 -5.04 -6.64
CA TRP A 82 12.47 -3.80 -5.87
C TRP A 82 11.79 -2.58 -6.49
N PHE A 83 11.85 -2.46 -7.81
CA PHE A 83 11.16 -1.40 -8.54
C PHE A 83 9.65 -1.42 -8.24
N MET A 84 9.02 -2.60 -8.25
CA MET A 84 7.59 -2.75 -7.95
C MET A 84 7.21 -2.34 -6.51
N VAL A 85 8.10 -2.55 -5.53
CA VAL A 85 7.90 -2.09 -4.15
C VAL A 85 8.04 -0.57 -4.03
N LEU A 86 8.97 0.03 -4.78
CA LEU A 86 9.25 1.47 -4.73
C LEU A 86 8.30 2.31 -5.59
N LEU A 87 7.72 1.75 -6.65
CA LEU A 87 6.82 2.41 -7.58
C LEU A 87 5.70 3.25 -6.91
N PRO A 88 4.94 2.74 -5.92
CA PRO A 88 3.87 3.53 -5.29
C PRO A 88 4.42 4.76 -4.55
N PHE A 89 5.61 4.68 -3.95
CA PHE A 89 6.22 5.82 -3.27
C PHE A 89 6.70 6.87 -4.26
N ILE A 90 7.33 6.44 -5.36
CA ILE A 90 7.76 7.33 -6.44
C ILE A 90 6.54 8.05 -7.03
N LEU A 91 5.47 7.31 -7.34
CA LEU A 91 4.24 7.87 -7.88
C LEU A 91 3.58 8.85 -6.91
N PHE A 92 3.58 8.54 -5.61
CA PHE A 92 3.04 9.43 -4.58
C PHE A 92 3.76 10.79 -4.55
N PHE A 93 5.10 10.80 -4.59
CA PHE A 93 5.87 12.04 -4.66
C PHE A 93 5.63 12.82 -5.95
N ILE A 94 5.50 12.12 -7.09
CA ILE A 94 5.18 12.76 -8.38
C ILE A 94 3.81 13.44 -8.33
N ILE A 95 2.77 12.74 -7.84
CA ILE A 95 1.41 13.30 -7.75
C ILE A 95 1.36 14.51 -6.82
N ILE A 96 1.99 14.43 -5.64
CA ILE A 96 2.05 15.58 -4.73
C ILE A 96 2.78 16.75 -5.36
N GLY A 97 3.93 16.50 -6.00
CA GLY A 97 4.68 17.54 -6.71
C GLY A 97 3.85 18.23 -7.78
N MET A 98 3.10 17.47 -8.58
CA MET A 98 2.19 18.03 -9.59
C MET A 98 1.08 18.89 -8.95
N ILE A 99 0.44 18.40 -7.88
CA ILE A 99 -0.62 19.14 -7.17
C ILE A 99 -0.08 20.46 -6.61
N LEU A 100 1.13 20.46 -6.03
CA LEU A 100 1.75 21.67 -5.49
C LEU A 100 2.08 22.70 -6.58
N LEU A 101 2.59 22.27 -7.73
CA LEU A 101 2.85 23.15 -8.86
C LEU A 101 1.56 23.76 -9.43
N MET A 102 0.51 22.94 -9.55
CA MET A 102 -0.81 23.41 -9.96
C MET A 102 -1.39 24.42 -8.97
N ALA A 103 -1.30 24.16 -7.67
CA ALA A 103 -1.76 25.07 -6.63
C ALA A 103 -0.95 26.38 -6.59
N ALA A 104 0.37 26.32 -6.76
CA ALA A 104 1.22 27.51 -6.82
C ALA A 104 0.86 28.42 -8.01
N ASN A 105 0.52 27.83 -9.17
CA ASN A 105 0.09 28.59 -10.34
C ASN A 105 -1.26 29.30 -10.12
N GLN A 106 -2.20 28.69 -9.36
CA GLN A 106 -3.49 29.32 -9.03
C GLN A 106 -3.33 30.58 -8.18
N GLU A 107 -2.35 30.62 -7.27
CA GLU A 107 -2.08 31.81 -6.46
C GLU A 107 -1.50 32.95 -7.31
N ILE A 108 -0.64 32.66 -8.28
CA ILE A 108 -0.13 33.68 -9.24
C ILE A 108 -1.26 34.22 -10.12
N ALA A 109 -2.17 33.37 -10.59
CA ALA A 109 -3.30 33.79 -11.42
C ALA A 109 -4.32 34.70 -10.70
N LYS A 110 -4.33 34.72 -9.36
CA LYS A 110 -5.15 35.65 -8.57
C LYS A 110 -4.48 37.01 -8.35
N LEU A 111 -3.18 37.14 -8.67
CA LEU A 111 -2.38 38.36 -8.47
C LEU A 111 -2.19 39.16 -9.77
N ILE A 112 -2.63 38.64 -10.92
CA ILE A 112 -2.69 39.30 -12.23
C ILE A 112 -4.14 39.65 -12.54
#